data_AF-A0A523ZD29-F1
#
_entry.id   AF-A0A523ZD29-F1
#
_cell.length_a   1.000
_cell.length_b   1.000
_cell.length_c   1.000
_cell.angle_alpha   90.00
_cell.angle_beta   90.00
_cell.angle_gamma   90.00
#
_symmetry.space_group_name_H-M   'P 1'
#
loop_
_entity.id
_entity.type
_entity.pdbx_description
1 polymer ?
#
loop_
_entity_poly.entity_id
_entity_poly.type
_entity_poly.pdbx_seq_one_letter_code
_entity_poly.pdbx_strand_id
1 'polypeptide(L)'
;MLWVNQFGIVDGEVREESPWVGVFPEGGRVEPQEATDLFVLVEPALPGSEDYCRDLSQAIGKQFGERRLSLTGGILRALKAAHENLRDWNRRSLKQHRVAAGVSCLALRGGAAPGWEAYLGQVAPSAAAILHDGSLARLEPTLPDAAEPLGLHEQFWPDFSRHQLREGDRLLLLSTGLAVALSDQELAEALRPPPEETLPLLYRKGKEMPHCAAILVALPEGPA
;
A
#
# COMPACT_ATOMS: atom_id res chain seq x y z
N MET A 1 16.26 -6.69 10.96
CA MET A 1 15.44 -5.57 11.44
C MET A 1 14.59 -5.09 10.26
N LEU A 2 13.31 -4.77 10.45
CA LEU A 2 12.48 -4.23 9.37
C LEU A 2 12.89 -2.78 9.08
N TRP A 3 13.11 -2.43 7.83
CA TRP A 3 13.36 -1.07 7.39
C TRP A 3 12.17 -0.60 6.57
N VAL A 4 11.63 0.57 6.91
CA VAL A 4 10.49 1.17 6.21
C VAL A 4 10.80 2.63 5.94
N ASN A 5 10.49 3.08 4.73
CA ASN A 5 10.54 4.49 4.38
C ASN A 5 9.45 4.80 3.35
N GLN A 6 9.09 6.07 3.24
CA GLN A 6 8.00 6.52 2.36
C GLN A 6 8.26 7.92 1.82
N PHE A 7 7.59 8.26 0.74
CA PHE A 7 7.35 9.66 0.37
C PHE A 7 5.97 9.80 -0.24
N GLY A 8 5.43 11.02 -0.20
CA GLY A 8 4.33 11.41 -1.07
C GLY A 8 4.57 12.78 -1.69
N ILE A 9 3.92 13.00 -2.82
CA ILE A 9 3.87 14.26 -3.55
C ILE A 9 2.43 14.72 -3.58
N VAL A 10 2.18 15.96 -3.14
CA VAL A 10 0.86 16.58 -3.09
C VAL A 10 0.98 17.93 -3.79
N ASP A 11 0.21 18.15 -4.85
CA ASP A 11 0.27 19.35 -5.68
C ASP A 11 1.70 19.66 -6.17
N GLY A 12 2.46 18.62 -6.50
CA GLY A 12 3.85 18.73 -6.95
C GLY A 12 4.88 18.96 -5.83
N GLU A 13 4.45 19.05 -4.56
CA GLU A 13 5.34 19.24 -3.42
C GLU A 13 5.56 17.95 -2.64
N VAL A 14 6.82 17.67 -2.28
CA VAL A 14 7.17 16.53 -1.43
C VAL A 14 6.68 16.74 -0.01
N ARG A 15 6.04 15.71 0.54
CA ARG A 15 5.55 15.66 1.91
C ARG A 15 5.99 14.35 2.56
N GLU A 16 6.58 14.44 3.76
CA GLU A 16 6.85 13.26 4.60
C GLU A 16 5.54 12.60 5.04
N GLU A 17 4.55 13.42 5.40
CA GLU A 17 3.18 13.02 5.71
C GLU A 17 2.24 13.40 4.57
N SER A 18 1.91 12.43 3.72
CA SER A 18 0.99 12.61 2.61
C SER A 18 -0.39 11.99 2.90
N PRO A 19 -1.48 12.48 2.28
CA PRO A 19 -2.80 11.86 2.43
C PRO A 19 -2.90 10.48 1.76
N TRP A 20 -1.93 10.13 0.91
CA TRP A 20 -1.89 8.88 0.15
C TRP A 20 -1.37 7.70 0.98
N VAL A 21 -0.64 7.96 2.06
CA VAL A 21 0.09 6.93 2.81
C VAL A 21 -0.38 6.85 4.25
N GLY A 22 -0.62 5.63 4.73
CA GLY A 22 -0.86 5.31 6.13
C GLY A 22 0.08 4.22 6.62
N VAL A 23 0.72 4.44 7.76
CA VAL A 23 1.60 3.46 8.42
C VAL A 23 1.10 3.24 9.84
N PHE A 24 0.75 2.01 10.15
CA PHE A 24 0.06 1.62 11.38
C PHE A 24 0.83 0.45 12.03
N PRO A 25 1.92 0.74 12.76
CA PRO A 25 2.66 -0.29 13.47
C PRO A 25 1.89 -0.72 14.72
N GLU A 26 1.94 -2.02 15.05
CA GLU A 26 1.32 -2.51 16.29
C GLU A 26 2.26 -2.24 17.48
N GLY A 27 2.00 -1.15 18.20
CA GLY A 27 2.86 -0.68 19.29
C GLY A 27 2.78 -1.51 20.58
N GLY A 28 3.95 -1.84 21.15
CA GLY A 28 4.32 -1.91 22.58
C GLY A 28 3.55 -2.80 23.57
N ARG A 29 2.41 -3.39 23.21
CA ARG A 29 1.56 -4.20 24.11
C ARG A 29 1.44 -5.67 23.70
N VAL A 30 2.11 -6.04 22.63
CA VAL A 30 2.06 -7.38 22.03
C VAL A 30 3.50 -7.89 21.94
N GLU A 31 3.70 -9.20 22.10
CA GLU A 31 5.03 -9.77 21.91
C GLU A 31 5.53 -9.46 20.49
N PRO A 32 6.82 -9.12 20.28
CA PRO A 32 7.33 -8.73 18.96
C PRO A 32 7.06 -9.74 17.84
N GLN A 33 6.87 -11.02 18.18
CA GLN A 33 6.55 -12.11 17.24
C GLN A 33 5.07 -12.17 16.85
N GLU A 34 4.19 -11.53 17.63
CA GLU A 34 2.75 -11.43 17.36
C GLU A 34 2.37 -10.06 16.76
N ALA A 35 3.26 -9.07 16.87
CA ALA A 35 3.04 -7.72 16.35
C ALA A 35 2.83 -7.73 14.83
N THR A 36 1.77 -7.03 14.41
CA THR A 36 1.37 -6.91 13.01
C THR A 36 1.40 -5.46 12.57
N ASP A 37 2.25 -5.14 11.61
CA ASP A 37 2.30 -3.80 11.02
C ASP A 37 1.43 -3.75 9.77
N LEU A 38 0.71 -2.64 9.58
CA LEU A 38 -0.06 -2.37 8.36
C LEU A 38 0.47 -1.12 7.65
N PHE A 39 0.71 -1.26 6.35
CA PHE A 39 1.03 -0.17 5.43
C PHE A 39 -0.08 -0.04 4.40
N VAL A 40 -0.54 1.17 4.15
CA VAL A 40 -1.65 1.47 3.26
C VAL A 40 -1.23 2.57 2.30
N LEU A 41 -1.36 2.32 1.00
CA LEU A 41 -1.29 3.34 -0.04
C LEU A 41 -2.67 3.48 -0.66
N VAL A 42 -3.21 4.69 -0.66
CA VAL A 42 -4.51 5.07 -1.22
C VAL A 42 -4.29 5.97 -2.43
N GLU A 43 -5.03 5.70 -3.49
CA GLU A 43 -4.98 6.48 -4.73
C GLU A 43 -6.38 6.93 -5.14
N PRO A 44 -6.59 8.23 -5.43
CA PRO A 44 -7.89 8.71 -5.90
C PRO A 44 -8.24 8.12 -7.27
N ALA A 45 -9.47 7.66 -7.44
CA ALA A 45 -9.97 7.09 -8.70
C ALA A 45 -10.97 8.00 -9.45
N LEU A 46 -11.45 9.05 -8.80
CA LEU A 46 -12.31 10.08 -9.40
C LEU A 46 -11.82 11.49 -9.01
N PRO A 47 -12.04 12.50 -9.86
CA PRO A 47 -11.74 13.89 -9.51
C PRO A 47 -12.43 14.32 -8.20
N GLY A 48 -11.68 14.93 -7.28
CA GLY A 48 -12.18 15.34 -5.98
C GLY A 48 -12.12 14.24 -4.90
N SER A 49 -11.63 13.04 -5.23
CA SER A 49 -11.41 11.97 -4.24
C SER A 49 -10.16 12.19 -3.40
N GLU A 50 -9.28 13.11 -3.82
CA GLU A 50 -8.04 13.49 -3.15
C GLU A 50 -8.30 13.85 -1.68
N ASP A 51 -9.33 14.66 -1.43
CA ASP A 51 -9.72 15.15 -0.10
C ASP A 51 -10.11 14.02 0.87
N TYR A 52 -10.47 12.84 0.36
CA TYR A 52 -10.95 11.71 1.15
C TYR A 52 -9.87 10.66 1.39
N CYS A 53 -8.73 10.73 0.70
CA CYS A 53 -7.71 9.67 0.75
C CYS A 53 -7.09 9.53 2.15
N ARG A 54 -6.90 10.66 2.86
CA ARG A 54 -6.39 10.67 4.24
C ARG A 54 -7.36 9.97 5.20
N ASP A 55 -8.63 10.36 5.16
CA ASP A 55 -9.65 9.79 6.04
C ASP A 55 -9.85 8.29 5.74
N LEU A 56 -9.75 7.90 4.48
CA LEU A 56 -9.83 6.51 4.06
C LEU A 56 -8.67 5.68 4.62
N SER A 57 -7.42 6.14 4.48
CA SER A 57 -6.25 5.41 4.99
C SER A 57 -6.32 5.25 6.51
N GLN A 58 -6.71 6.30 7.23
CA GLN A 58 -6.90 6.27 8.69
C GLN A 58 -8.03 5.34 9.11
N ALA A 59 -9.16 5.35 8.40
CA ALA A 59 -10.27 4.44 8.65
C ALA A 59 -9.86 2.98 8.45
N ILE A 60 -9.10 2.67 7.40
CA ILE A 60 -8.58 1.33 7.13
C ILE A 60 -7.67 0.88 8.27
N GLY A 61 -6.68 1.70 8.66
CA GLY A 61 -5.75 1.38 9.75
C GLY A 61 -6.47 1.12 11.07
N LYS A 62 -7.43 1.98 11.42
CA LYS A 62 -8.27 1.79 12.61
C LYS A 62 -9.07 0.48 12.55
N GLN A 63 -9.75 0.21 11.45
CA GLN A 63 -10.58 -1.00 11.30
C GLN A 63 -9.75 -2.29 11.33
N PHE A 64 -8.52 -2.25 10.81
CA PHE A 64 -7.60 -3.37 10.85
C PHE A 64 -7.22 -3.73 12.30
N GLY A 65 -6.81 -2.74 13.10
CA GLY A 65 -6.37 -2.95 14.49
C GLY A 65 -7.47 -3.23 15.51
N GLU A 66 -8.75 -3.04 15.17
CA GLU A 66 -9.88 -3.15 16.10
C GLU A 66 -10.16 -4.58 16.61
N ARG A 67 -9.76 -5.63 15.86
CA ARG A 67 -10.02 -7.02 16.23
C ARG A 67 -8.83 -7.90 15.88
N ARG A 68 -8.54 -8.88 16.75
CA ARG A 68 -7.58 -9.96 16.46
C ARG A 68 -8.18 -10.93 15.44
N LEU A 69 -7.97 -10.63 14.16
CA LEU A 69 -8.29 -11.49 13.02
C LEU A 69 -7.00 -12.04 12.41
N SER A 70 -7.12 -12.97 11.46
CA SER A 70 -5.99 -13.26 10.55
C SER A 70 -5.66 -12.00 9.73
N LEU A 71 -4.43 -11.92 9.20
CA LEU A 71 -3.99 -10.78 8.38
C LEU A 71 -4.94 -10.51 7.21
N THR A 72 -5.27 -11.54 6.44
CA THR A 72 -6.26 -11.46 5.35
C THR A 72 -7.64 -11.03 5.84
N GLY A 73 -8.10 -11.58 6.97
CA GLY A 73 -9.40 -11.24 7.55
C GLY A 73 -9.47 -9.79 8.02
N GLY A 74 -8.38 -9.28 8.61
CA GLY A 74 -8.21 -7.89 9.01
C GLY A 74 -8.26 -6.95 7.82
N ILE A 75 -7.46 -7.21 6.78
CA ILE A 75 -7.45 -6.40 5.55
C ILE A 75 -8.83 -6.41 4.90
N LEU A 76 -9.43 -7.60 4.71
CA LEU A 76 -10.75 -7.72 4.07
C LEU A 76 -11.82 -6.92 4.81
N ARG A 77 -11.85 -7.02 6.14
CA ARG A 77 -12.79 -6.26 6.97
C ARG A 77 -12.57 -4.74 6.82
N ALA A 78 -11.31 -4.30 6.91
CA ALA A 78 -10.98 -2.89 6.82
C ALA A 78 -11.36 -2.29 5.47
N LEU A 79 -11.02 -2.98 4.36
CA LEU A 79 -11.40 -2.56 3.02
C LEU A 79 -12.93 -2.60 2.82
N LYS A 80 -13.64 -3.59 3.38
CA LYS A 80 -15.11 -3.63 3.31
C LYS A 80 -15.77 -2.45 4.01
N ALA A 81 -15.28 -2.09 5.21
CA ALA A 81 -15.77 -0.91 5.90
C ALA A 81 -15.49 0.38 5.12
N ALA A 82 -14.28 0.51 4.56
CA ALA A 82 -13.89 1.63 3.70
C ALA A 82 -14.80 1.75 2.47
N HIS A 83 -15.06 0.64 1.78
CA HIS A 83 -15.95 0.58 0.63
C HIS A 83 -17.37 1.06 0.96
N GLU A 84 -17.99 0.53 2.01
CA GLU A 84 -19.35 0.89 2.40
C GLU A 84 -19.45 2.37 2.81
N ASN A 85 -18.44 2.90 3.51
CA ASN A 85 -18.40 4.33 3.84
C ASN A 85 -18.42 5.22 2.60
N LEU A 86 -17.60 4.90 1.58
CA LEU A 86 -17.59 5.64 0.31
C LEU A 86 -18.91 5.46 -0.46
N ARG A 87 -19.51 4.26 -0.46
CA ARG A 87 -20.81 4.03 -1.09
C ARG A 87 -21.93 4.85 -0.45
N ASP A 88 -21.97 4.88 0.88
CA ASP A 88 -22.99 5.62 1.62
C ASP A 88 -22.86 7.13 1.38
N TRP A 89 -21.63 7.63 1.26
CA TRP A 89 -21.37 8.98 0.76
C TRP A 89 -21.92 9.17 -0.65
N ASN A 90 -21.51 8.32 -1.59
CA ASN A 90 -21.87 8.42 -3.01
C ASN A 90 -23.37 8.31 -3.29
N ARG A 91 -24.13 7.59 -2.45
CA ARG A 91 -25.60 7.51 -2.50
C ARG A 91 -26.27 8.84 -2.17
N ARG A 92 -25.64 9.66 -1.32
CA ARG A 92 -26.14 10.97 -0.87
C ARG A 92 -25.59 12.13 -1.71
N SER A 93 -24.60 11.86 -2.54
CA SER A 93 -23.91 12.85 -3.38
C SER A 93 -24.45 12.89 -4.81
N LEU A 94 -24.36 14.06 -5.43
CA LEU A 94 -24.55 14.20 -6.88
C LEU A 94 -23.45 13.43 -7.63
N LYS A 95 -23.72 12.99 -8.86
CA LYS A 95 -22.78 12.18 -9.64
C LYS A 95 -21.38 12.80 -9.76
N GLN A 96 -21.31 14.12 -9.97
CA GLN A 96 -20.05 14.85 -10.08
C GLN A 96 -19.29 15.06 -8.76
N HIS A 97 -19.90 14.70 -7.63
CA HIS A 97 -19.29 14.78 -6.29
C HIS A 97 -19.09 13.38 -5.67
N ARG A 98 -19.25 12.33 -6.48
CA ARG A 98 -18.93 10.98 -6.05
C ARG A 98 -17.42 10.82 -5.97
N VAL A 99 -17.00 10.03 -5.00
CA VAL A 99 -15.60 9.74 -4.73
C VAL A 99 -15.34 8.26 -4.82
N ALA A 100 -14.13 7.91 -5.24
CA ALA A 100 -13.70 6.53 -5.34
C ALA A 100 -12.19 6.48 -5.15
N ALA A 101 -11.69 5.34 -4.66
CA ALA A 101 -10.27 5.18 -4.42
C ALA A 101 -9.83 3.74 -4.64
N GLY A 102 -8.61 3.59 -5.15
CA GLY A 102 -7.88 2.35 -5.10
C GLY A 102 -6.99 2.29 -3.87
N VAL A 103 -6.63 1.08 -3.47
CA VAL A 103 -5.88 0.82 -2.24
C VAL A 103 -4.93 -0.36 -2.43
N SER A 104 -3.66 -0.18 -2.03
CA SER A 104 -2.74 -1.27 -1.70
C SER A 104 -2.56 -1.35 -0.18
N CYS A 105 -2.94 -2.47 0.43
CA CYS A 105 -2.73 -2.76 1.85
C CYS A 105 -1.71 -3.88 2.02
N LEU A 106 -0.62 -3.62 2.72
CA LEU A 106 0.37 -4.62 3.10
C LEU A 106 0.34 -4.82 4.61
N ALA A 107 -0.03 -6.01 5.06
CA ALA A 107 0.12 -6.42 6.44
C ALA A 107 1.35 -7.32 6.59
N LEU A 108 2.18 -7.02 7.58
CA LEU A 108 3.41 -7.76 7.91
C LEU A 108 3.34 -8.33 9.31
N ARG A 109 3.81 -9.55 9.48
CA ARG A 109 3.96 -10.18 10.79
C ARG A 109 5.27 -10.95 10.87
N GLY A 110 5.99 -10.81 11.99
CA GLY A 110 7.19 -11.58 12.26
C GLY A 110 6.87 -13.08 12.38
N GLY A 111 7.69 -13.93 11.76
CA GLY A 111 7.54 -15.39 11.87
C GLY A 111 8.34 -16.01 13.02
N ALA A 112 8.01 -17.26 13.37
CA ALA A 112 8.83 -18.10 14.27
C ALA A 112 10.13 -18.61 13.62
N ALA A 113 10.19 -18.58 12.27
CA ALA A 113 11.38 -18.84 11.46
C ALA A 113 11.99 -17.50 11.00
N PRO A 114 13.27 -17.44 10.57
CA PRO A 114 13.87 -16.20 10.09
C PRO A 114 13.12 -15.69 8.84
N GLY A 115 12.31 -14.64 9.02
CA GLY A 115 11.54 -14.01 7.95
C GLY A 115 10.25 -13.36 8.44
N TRP A 116 9.58 -12.69 7.50
CA TRP A 116 8.32 -12.01 7.72
C TRP A 116 7.25 -12.54 6.76
N GLU A 117 6.07 -12.80 7.31
CA GLU A 117 4.90 -13.07 6.48
C GLU A 117 4.29 -11.76 6.00
N ALA A 118 4.14 -11.61 4.69
CA ALA A 118 3.55 -10.46 4.04
C ALA A 118 2.25 -10.83 3.34
N TYR A 119 1.17 -10.11 3.65
CA TYR A 119 -0.12 -10.24 2.98
C TYR A 119 -0.47 -8.93 2.31
N LEU A 120 -0.60 -8.97 1.00
CA LEU A 120 -0.95 -7.83 0.16
C LEU A 120 -2.40 -7.98 -0.28
N GLY A 121 -3.25 -7.00 0.04
CA GLY A 121 -4.59 -6.85 -0.49
C GLY A 121 -4.66 -5.62 -1.39
N GLN A 122 -5.15 -5.77 -2.62
CA GLN A 122 -5.20 -4.68 -3.59
C GLN A 122 -6.59 -4.49 -4.21
N VAL A 123 -6.92 -3.23 -4.48
CA VAL A 123 -8.10 -2.78 -5.23
C VAL A 123 -7.68 -1.60 -6.10
N ALA A 124 -7.94 -1.65 -7.41
CA ALA A 124 -7.44 -0.68 -8.37
C ALA A 124 -8.08 0.72 -8.22
N PRO A 125 -7.39 1.81 -8.62
CA PRO A 125 -6.00 1.86 -9.03
C PRO A 125 -5.05 1.51 -7.88
N SER A 126 -4.15 0.56 -8.12
CA SER A 126 -3.19 0.09 -7.12
C SER A 126 -2.03 -0.58 -7.82
N ALA A 127 -0.81 -0.31 -7.38
CA ALA A 127 0.37 -1.00 -7.86
C ALA A 127 1.28 -1.38 -6.69
N ALA A 128 2.00 -2.48 -6.88
CA ALA A 128 3.06 -2.92 -5.99
C ALA A 128 4.15 -3.65 -6.80
N ALA A 129 5.32 -3.79 -6.21
CA ALA A 129 6.40 -4.60 -6.75
C ALA A 129 7.16 -5.29 -5.63
N ILE A 130 7.73 -6.45 -5.94
CA ILE A 130 8.54 -7.23 -5.02
C ILE A 130 9.86 -7.59 -5.69
N LEU A 131 10.96 -7.36 -4.98
CA LEU A 131 12.25 -7.96 -5.29
C LEU A 131 12.44 -9.12 -4.31
N HIS A 132 12.38 -10.34 -4.83
CA HIS A 132 12.53 -11.57 -4.05
C HIS A 132 13.59 -12.45 -4.69
N ASP A 133 14.59 -12.86 -3.91
CA ASP A 133 15.70 -13.71 -4.39
C ASP A 133 16.35 -13.15 -5.68
N GLY A 134 16.58 -11.84 -5.70
CA GLY A 134 17.14 -11.10 -6.84
C GLY A 134 16.22 -10.93 -8.06
N SER A 135 15.01 -11.49 -8.03
CA SER A 135 14.03 -11.43 -9.12
C SER A 135 12.94 -10.39 -8.83
N LEU A 136 12.68 -9.53 -9.80
CA LEU A 136 11.62 -8.52 -9.73
C LEU A 136 10.29 -9.09 -10.25
N ALA A 137 9.20 -8.83 -9.52
CA ALA A 137 7.84 -9.03 -10.01
C ALA A 137 6.96 -7.80 -9.70
N ARG A 138 6.12 -7.42 -10.67
CA ARG A 138 5.02 -6.47 -10.45
C ARG A 138 3.82 -7.20 -9.88
N LEU A 139 3.10 -6.52 -9.00
CA LEU A 139 1.92 -7.02 -8.31
C LEU A 139 0.78 -6.05 -8.55
N GLU A 140 -0.19 -6.50 -9.35
CA GLU A 140 -1.37 -5.74 -9.74
C GLU A 140 -2.63 -6.62 -9.53
N PRO A 141 -3.80 -6.03 -9.23
CA PRO A 141 -5.03 -6.79 -9.15
C PRO A 141 -5.35 -7.52 -10.47
N THR A 142 -5.61 -8.81 -10.36
CA THR A 142 -6.01 -9.69 -11.47
C THR A 142 -7.47 -10.11 -11.39
N LEU A 143 -8.07 -10.06 -10.19
CA LEU A 143 -9.49 -10.33 -10.00
C LEU A 143 -10.34 -9.20 -10.59
N PRO A 144 -11.41 -9.51 -11.36
CA PRO A 144 -12.28 -8.49 -11.94
C PRO A 144 -12.85 -7.50 -10.91
N ASP A 145 -13.30 -7.99 -9.76
CA ASP A 145 -13.86 -7.16 -8.68
C ASP A 145 -12.81 -6.26 -8.00
N ALA A 146 -11.53 -6.61 -8.11
CA ALA A 146 -10.41 -5.85 -7.58
C ALA A 146 -9.81 -4.90 -8.62
N ALA A 147 -10.18 -5.03 -9.90
CA ALA A 147 -9.77 -4.12 -10.96
C ALA A 147 -10.63 -2.83 -11.00
N GLU A 148 -11.60 -2.71 -10.11
CA GLU A 148 -12.52 -1.59 -9.98
C GLU A 148 -12.36 -0.91 -8.61
N PRO A 149 -12.54 0.42 -8.51
CA PRO A 149 -12.26 1.15 -7.28
C PRO A 149 -13.33 0.96 -6.20
N LEU A 150 -12.92 1.24 -4.96
CA LEU A 150 -13.81 1.27 -3.82
C LEU A 150 -14.87 2.38 -3.99
N GLY A 151 -16.07 2.13 -3.46
CA GLY A 151 -17.13 3.14 -3.33
C GLY A 151 -18.14 3.21 -4.48
N LEU A 152 -17.89 2.55 -5.61
CA LEU A 152 -18.76 2.65 -6.80
C LEU A 152 -19.71 1.47 -6.98
N HIS A 153 -19.25 0.26 -6.69
CA HIS A 153 -19.98 -0.98 -6.95
C HIS A 153 -20.80 -1.45 -5.76
N GLU A 154 -21.68 -2.42 -5.96
CA GLU A 154 -22.49 -2.94 -4.85
C GLU A 154 -21.73 -3.88 -3.92
N GLN A 155 -20.85 -4.66 -4.52
CA GLN A 155 -19.98 -5.62 -3.87
C GLN A 155 -18.59 -5.43 -4.47
N PHE A 156 -17.57 -5.78 -3.71
CA PHE A 156 -16.22 -5.91 -4.22
C PHE A 156 -15.49 -6.99 -3.42
N TRP A 157 -14.42 -7.50 -4.01
CA TRP A 157 -13.49 -8.41 -3.39
C TRP A 157 -12.07 -7.95 -3.72
N PRO A 158 -11.21 -7.70 -2.71
CA PRO A 158 -9.82 -7.34 -2.98
C PRO A 158 -9.05 -8.55 -3.50
N ASP A 159 -8.06 -8.30 -4.34
CA ASP A 159 -7.11 -9.33 -4.76
C ASP A 159 -6.06 -9.53 -3.67
N PHE A 160 -5.84 -10.78 -3.26
CA PHE A 160 -4.94 -11.12 -2.18
C PHE A 160 -3.77 -11.95 -2.69
N SER A 161 -2.56 -11.51 -2.35
CA SER A 161 -1.36 -12.30 -2.51
C SER A 161 -0.59 -12.43 -1.19
N ARG A 162 0.13 -13.54 -1.04
CA ARG A 162 0.95 -13.82 0.14
C ARG A 162 2.40 -14.01 -0.29
N HIS A 163 3.31 -13.38 0.44
CA HIS A 163 4.75 -13.42 0.20
C HIS A 163 5.47 -13.76 1.50
N GLN A 164 6.58 -14.49 1.38
CA GLN A 164 7.49 -14.74 2.50
C GLN A 164 8.73 -13.90 2.27
N LEU A 165 8.93 -12.88 3.10
CA LEU A 165 10.08 -11.98 2.99
C LEU A 165 11.25 -12.52 3.81
N ARG A 166 12.44 -12.51 3.20
CA ARG A 166 13.74 -12.87 3.78
C ARG A 166 14.69 -11.67 3.72
N GLU A 167 15.84 -11.81 4.35
CA GLU A 167 16.93 -10.82 4.21
C GLU A 167 17.27 -10.62 2.72
N GLY A 168 17.50 -9.37 2.34
CA GLY A 168 17.67 -8.95 0.95
C GLY A 168 16.36 -8.56 0.24
N ASP A 169 15.22 -9.11 0.65
CA ASP A 169 13.95 -8.86 -0.05
C ASP A 169 13.43 -7.43 0.17
N ARG A 170 12.68 -6.95 -0.83
CA ARG A 170 12.06 -5.62 -0.85
C ARG A 170 10.63 -5.74 -1.36
N LEU A 171 9.72 -5.01 -0.74
CA LEU A 171 8.35 -4.82 -1.23
C LEU A 171 8.06 -3.32 -1.31
N LEU A 172 7.61 -2.89 -2.47
CA LEU A 172 7.28 -1.51 -2.79
C LEU A 172 5.79 -1.39 -3.05
N LEU A 173 5.09 -0.54 -2.30
CA LEU A 173 3.78 -0.03 -2.70
C LEU A 173 3.98 1.31 -3.39
N LEU A 174 3.28 1.57 -4.49
CA LEU A 174 3.42 2.80 -5.25
C LEU A 174 2.12 3.18 -5.96
N SER A 175 1.93 4.47 -6.21
CA SER A 175 0.84 4.95 -7.07
C SER A 175 0.99 4.42 -8.50
N THR A 176 -0.13 4.17 -9.18
CA THR A 176 -0.13 3.59 -10.53
C THR A 176 0.60 4.45 -11.54
N GLY A 177 0.46 5.78 -11.46
CA GLY A 177 1.20 6.72 -12.32
C GLY A 177 2.73 6.57 -12.17
N LEU A 178 3.21 6.37 -10.94
CA LEU A 178 4.63 6.12 -10.68
C LEU A 178 5.06 4.74 -11.18
N ALA A 179 4.21 3.72 -11.01
CA ALA A 179 4.48 2.37 -11.50
C ALA A 179 4.62 2.33 -13.03
N VAL A 180 3.74 3.02 -13.75
CA VAL A 180 3.75 3.09 -15.22
C VAL A 180 4.96 3.88 -15.75
N ALA A 181 5.40 4.91 -15.01
CA ALA A 181 6.55 5.73 -15.40
C ALA A 181 7.91 5.01 -15.27
N LEU A 182 7.94 3.84 -14.62
CA LEU A 182 9.12 3.03 -14.41
C LEU A 182 9.04 1.79 -15.29
N SER A 183 10.10 1.52 -16.05
CA SER A 183 10.28 0.19 -16.68
C SER A 183 10.68 -0.87 -15.64
N ASP A 184 10.55 -2.14 -15.99
CA ASP A 184 11.00 -3.25 -15.11
C ASP A 184 12.50 -3.19 -14.83
N GLN A 185 13.29 -2.77 -15.81
CA GLN A 185 14.73 -2.58 -15.63
C GLN A 185 15.01 -1.46 -14.62
N GLU A 186 14.38 -0.30 -14.77
CA GLU A 186 14.57 0.83 -13.84
C GLU A 186 14.10 0.49 -12.43
N LEU A 187 13.00 -0.25 -12.30
CA LEU A 187 12.47 -0.69 -11.02
C LEU A 187 13.41 -1.71 -10.34
N ALA A 188 13.95 -2.66 -11.10
CA ALA A 188 14.94 -3.60 -10.60
C ALA A 188 16.25 -2.90 -10.19
N GLU A 189 16.72 -1.95 -10.99
CA GLU A 189 17.89 -1.13 -10.70
C GLU A 189 17.68 -0.25 -9.46
N ALA A 190 16.46 0.24 -9.21
CA ALA A 190 16.14 1.02 -8.03
C ALA A 190 16.04 0.18 -6.74
N LEU A 191 15.62 -1.09 -6.83
CA LEU A 191 15.39 -1.96 -5.67
C LEU A 191 16.61 -2.79 -5.26
N ARG A 192 17.60 -2.97 -6.13
CA ARG A 192 18.84 -3.73 -5.84
C ARG A 192 19.80 -3.07 -4.85
N PRO A 193 20.04 -1.75 -4.88
CA PRO A 193 20.92 -1.08 -3.92
C PRO A 193 20.40 -1.17 -2.48
N PRO A 194 21.18 -0.71 -1.49
CA PRO A 194 20.70 -0.52 -0.12
C PRO A 194 19.40 0.31 -0.07
N PRO A 195 18.45 -0.02 0.83
CA PRO A 195 17.11 0.59 0.85
C PRO A 195 17.09 2.12 0.89
N GLU A 196 18.09 2.74 1.53
CA GLU A 196 18.28 4.18 1.62
C GLU A 196 18.44 4.88 0.26
N GLU A 197 18.89 4.15 -0.78
CA GLU A 197 19.11 4.69 -2.12
C GLU A 197 17.87 4.56 -3.03
N THR A 198 16.91 3.70 -2.69
CA THR A 198 15.76 3.40 -3.56
C THR A 198 14.81 4.59 -3.71
N LEU A 199 14.32 5.16 -2.60
CA LEU A 199 13.31 6.22 -2.67
C LEU A 199 13.78 7.50 -3.39
N PRO A 200 15.04 7.95 -3.24
CA PRO A 200 15.57 9.05 -4.06
C PRO A 200 15.48 8.83 -5.57
N LEU A 201 15.66 7.58 -6.04
CA LEU A 201 15.54 7.25 -7.47
C LEU A 201 14.08 7.32 -7.93
N LEU A 202 13.16 6.76 -7.15
CA LEU A 202 11.72 6.81 -7.42
C LEU A 202 11.20 8.25 -7.37
N TYR A 203 11.67 9.05 -6.43
CA TYR A 203 11.33 10.46 -6.33
C TYR A 203 11.69 11.24 -7.60
N ARG A 204 12.88 11.02 -8.17
CA ARG A 204 13.30 11.70 -9.41
C ARG A 204 12.33 11.45 -10.57
N LYS A 205 11.69 10.29 -10.60
CA LYS A 205 10.66 9.92 -11.58
C LYS A 205 9.29 10.52 -11.24
N GLY A 206 8.95 10.57 -9.96
CA GLY A 206 7.67 11.09 -9.48
C GLY A 206 7.57 12.62 -9.38
N LYS A 207 8.69 13.36 -9.30
CA LYS A 207 8.72 14.79 -8.94
C LYS A 207 7.90 15.75 -9.82
N GLU A 208 7.56 15.33 -11.04
CA GLU A 208 6.76 16.13 -11.99
C GLU A 208 5.27 15.75 -11.94
N MET A 209 4.91 14.72 -11.18
CA MET A 209 3.53 14.29 -11.00
C MET A 209 2.83 15.19 -9.96
N PRO A 210 1.56 15.57 -10.18
CA PRO A 210 0.82 16.36 -9.20
C PRO A 210 0.61 15.57 -7.90
N HIS A 211 0.29 14.28 -8.03
CA HIS A 211 0.05 13.38 -6.92
C HIS A 211 0.73 12.03 -7.19
N CYS A 212 1.56 11.58 -6.27
CA CYS A 212 2.04 10.20 -6.22
C CYS A 212 2.59 9.87 -4.84
N ALA A 213 2.73 8.59 -4.53
CA ALA A 213 3.37 8.11 -3.32
C ALA A 213 4.10 6.79 -3.55
N ALA A 214 5.01 6.50 -2.63
CA ALA A 214 5.63 5.19 -2.51
C ALA A 214 5.91 4.85 -1.04
N ILE A 215 5.79 3.57 -0.72
CA ILE A 215 6.18 2.98 0.57
C ILE A 215 7.11 1.82 0.26
N LEU A 216 8.35 1.90 0.75
CA LEU A 216 9.32 0.83 0.65
C LEU A 216 9.41 0.10 2.00
N VAL A 217 9.20 -1.20 1.96
CA VAL A 217 9.46 -2.15 3.04
C VAL A 217 10.65 -3.02 2.62
N ALA A 218 11.66 -3.09 3.48
CA ALA A 218 12.88 -3.81 3.23
C ALA A 218 13.31 -4.65 4.44
N LEU A 219 13.88 -5.81 4.18
CA LEU A 219 14.66 -6.57 5.16
C LEU A 219 16.13 -6.47 4.74
N PRO A 220 16.90 -5.51 5.29
CA PRO A 220 18.32 -5.39 4.95
C PRO A 220 19.07 -6.68 5.29
N GLU A 221 20.07 -7.02 4.48
CA GLU A 221 21.03 -8.07 4.84
C GLU A 221 21.78 -7.62 6.11
N GLY A 222 22.05 -8.54 7.03
CA GLY A 222 22.89 -8.25 8.19
C GLY A 222 24.28 -7.75 7.75
N PRO A 223 25.00 -6.98 8.59
CA PRO A 223 26.39 -6.66 8.30
C PRO A 223 27.17 -7.98 8.15
N ALA A 224 27.83 -8.15 7.01
CA ALA A 224 28.70 -9.29 6.71
C ALA A 224 29.90 -9.37 7.68
#